data_AF-A0A9C9BT14-F1
#
_entry.id   AF-A0A9C9BT14-F1
#
_cell.length_a   1.000
_cell.length_b   1.000
_cell.length_c   1.000
_cell.angle_alpha   90.00
_cell.angle_beta   90.00
_cell.angle_gamma   90.00
#
_symmetry.space_group_name_H-M   'P 1'
#
loop_
_entity.id
_entity.type
_entity.pdbx_description
1 polymer ?
#
loop_
_entity_poly.entity_id
_entity_poly.type
_entity_poly.pdbx_seq_one_letter_code
_entity_poly.pdbx_strand_id
1 'polypeptide(L)' 'WKGGKYELQIPYSDERELLMEILKYGPDVEVIAPEELRNKVSQYLQQAIQHYQTEK' A
#
# COMPACT_ATOMS: atom_id res chain seq x y z
N TRP A 1 -19.61 -6.29 -11.54
CA TRP A 1 -18.30 -6.36 -12.22
C TRP A 1 -18.23 -5.25 -13.26
N LYS A 2 -17.51 -4.16 -12.98
CA LYS A 2 -17.19 -3.13 -13.98
C LYS A 2 -15.71 -2.78 -13.80
N GLY A 3 -14.87 -3.12 -14.77
CA GLY A 3 -13.50 -2.58 -14.86
C GLY A 3 -12.35 -3.38 -14.25
N GLY A 4 -12.48 -4.69 -14.03
CA GLY A 4 -11.33 -5.55 -13.70
C GLY A 4 -10.73 -5.39 -12.29
N LYS A 5 -11.34 -4.57 -11.43
CA LYS A 5 -10.96 -4.40 -10.03
C LYS A 5 -12.09 -4.89 -9.11
N TYR A 6 -11.72 -5.39 -7.94
CA TYR A 6 -12.65 -5.72 -6.86
C TYR A 6 -12.24 -4.93 -5.62
N GLU A 7 -13.23 -4.35 -4.94
CA GLU A 7 -13.03 -3.72 -3.63
C GLU A 7 -13.28 -4.78 -2.56
N LEU A 8 -12.36 -4.89 -1.60
CA LEU A 8 -12.47 -5.81 -0.47
C LEU A 8 -12.42 -5.01 0.83
N GLN A 9 -13.28 -5.38 1.77
CA GLN A 9 -13.20 -4.92 3.16
C GLN A 9 -12.73 -6.09 4.00
N ILE A 10 -11.57 -5.91 4.64
CA ILE A 10 -10.90 -6.96 5.38
C ILE A 10 -10.71 -6.47 6.81
N PRO A 11 -11.17 -7.20 7.83
CA PRO A 11 -10.86 -6.86 9.22
C PRO A 11 -9.37 -7.12 9.47
N TYR A 12 -8.68 -6.16 10.09
CA TYR A 12 -7.28 -6.30 10.47
C TYR A 12 -7.09 -5.90 11.93
N SER A 13 -6.21 -6.62 12.63
CA SER A 13 -5.92 -6.41 14.05
C SER A 13 -4.63 -5.64 14.28
N ASP A 14 -3.62 -5.83 13.42
CA ASP A 14 -2.36 -5.10 13.43
C ASP A 14 -2.15 -4.43 12.07
N GLU A 15 -2.01 -3.12 12.09
CA GLU A 15 -1.82 -2.30 10.90
C GLU A 15 -0.50 -2.62 10.18
N ARG A 16 0.54 -3.06 10.91
CA ARG A 16 1.86 -3.34 10.33
C ARG A 16 1.84 -4.57 9.43
N GLU A 17 1.09 -5.60 9.80
CA GLU A 17 0.94 -6.81 8.99
C GLU A 17 0.24 -6.49 7.66
N LEU A 18 -0.89 -5.77 7.74
CA LEU A 18 -1.64 -5.35 6.57
C LEU A 18 -0.80 -4.42 5.67
N LEU A 19 -0.08 -3.47 6.26
CA LEU A 19 0.83 -2.57 5.54
C LEU A 19 1.86 -3.36 4.73
N MET A 20 2.52 -4.34 5.33
CA MET A 20 3.52 -5.16 4.65
C MET A 20 2.92 -6.04 3.56
N GLU A 21 1.73 -6.61 3.78
CA GLU A 21 0.99 -7.34 2.75
C GLU A 21 0.66 -6.44 1.56
N ILE A 22 0.17 -5.22 1.78
CA ILE A 22 -0.12 -4.26 0.71
C ILE A 22 1.15 -3.94 -0.09
N LEU A 23 2.24 -3.59 0.60
CA LEU A 23 3.50 -3.22 -0.04
C LEU A 23 4.10 -4.35 -0.88
N LYS A 24 3.88 -5.62 -0.49
CA LYS A 24 4.30 -6.80 -1.25
C LYS A 24 3.66 -6.87 -2.64
N TYR A 25 2.40 -6.44 -2.78
CA TYR A 25 1.70 -6.41 -4.09
C TYR A 25 2.00 -5.15 -4.89
N GLY A 26 2.56 -4.11 -4.26
CA GLY A 26 2.97 -2.88 -4.95
C GLY A 26 1.82 -2.25 -5.75
N PRO A 27 1.98 -2.01 -7.06
CA PRO A 27 1.01 -1.28 -7.88
C PRO A 27 -0.31 -2.04 -8.15
N ASP A 28 -0.37 -3.34 -7.86
CA ASP A 28 -1.57 -4.16 -8.11
C ASP A 28 -2.65 -3.97 -7.03
N VAL A 29 -2.31 -3.36 -5.90
CA VAL A 29 -3.22 -3.09 -4.78
C VAL A 29 -3.22 -1.61 -4.43
N GLU A 30 -4.42 -1.07 -4.17
CA GLU A 30 -4.60 0.31 -3.71
C GLU A 30 -5.42 0.34 -2.42
N VAL A 31 -4.96 1.14 -1.44
CA VAL A 31 -5.73 1.42 -0.22
C VAL A 31 -6.69 2.57 -0.49
N ILE A 32 -7.98 2.26 -0.44
CA ILE A 32 -9.06 3.26 -0.56
C ILE A 32 -9.33 3.92 0.80
N ALA A 33 -9.37 3.13 1.88
CA ALA A 33 -9.57 3.60 3.26
C ALA A 33 -8.99 2.57 4.26
N PRO A 34 -8.69 2.96 5.51
CA PRO A 34 -8.72 4.34 6.03
C PRO A 34 -7.57 5.20 5.47
N GLU A 35 -7.74 6.53 5.52
CA GLU A 35 -6.75 7.48 4.99
C GLU A 35 -5.38 7.35 5.68
N GLU A 36 -5.35 7.07 6.98
CA GLU A 36 -4.11 6.86 7.73
C GLU A 36 -3.27 5.73 7.15
N LEU A 37 -3.89 4.58 6.83
CA LEU A 37 -3.21 3.44 6.22
C LEU A 37 -2.68 3.80 4.81
N ARG A 38 -3.50 4.51 4.02
CA ARG A 38 -3.09 5.00 2.69
C ARG A 38 -1.86 5.91 2.78
N ASN A 39 -1.84 6.81 3.76
CA ASN A 39 -0.72 7.73 3.98
C ASN A 39 0.55 6.97 4.39
N LYS A 40 0.45 5.96 5.26
CA LYS A 40 1.59 5.12 5.63
C LYS A 40 2.14 4.35 4.43
N VAL A 41 1.29 3.71 3.63
CA VAL A 41 1.73 3.04 2.38
C VAL A 41 2.50 4.01 1.48
N SER A 42 1.95 5.21 1.25
CA SER A 42 2.61 6.23 0.43
C SER A 42 3.98 6.66 0.99
N GLN A 43 4.09 6.85 2.30
CA GLN A 43 5.36 7.21 2.96
C GLN A 43 6.43 6.13 2.78
N TYR A 44 6.06 4.86 2.99
CA TYR A 44 6.99 3.74 2.80
C TYR A 44 7.45 3.61 1.34
N LEU A 45 6.54 3.77 0.38
CA LEU A 45 6.90 3.76 -1.04
C LEU A 45 7.84 4.92 -1.41
N GLN A 46 7.61 6.12 -0.88
CA GLN A 46 8.49 7.27 -1.08
C GLN A 46 9.89 7.02 -0.50
N GLN A 47 9.99 6.46 0.70
CA GLN A 47 11.28 6.08 1.31
C GLN A 47 12.00 5.02 0.46
N ALA A 48 11.27 4.00 0.00
CA ALA A 48 11.83 2.98 -0.89
C ALA A 48 12.40 3.63 -2.16
N ILE A 49 11.64 4.50 -2.80
CA ILE A 49 12.06 5.24 -3.99
C ILE A 49 13.35 6.03 -3.72
N GLN A 50 13.47 6.72 -2.57
CA GLN A 50 14.69 7.46 -2.20
C GLN A 50 15.94 6.58 -2.14
N HIS A 51 15.81 5.32 -1.71
CA HIS A 51 16.93 4.37 -1.66
C HIS A 51 17.40 3.92 -3.05
N TYR A 52 16.52 3.93 -4.04
CA TYR A 52 16.83 3.45 -5.40
C TYR A 52 17.06 4.56 -6.42
N GLN A 53 16.57 5.78 -6.15
CA GLN A 53 16.75 6.96 -7.01
C GLN A 53 18.02 7.75 -6.72
N THR A 54 18.73 7.46 -5.62
CA THR A 54 20.05 8.04 -5.42
C THR A 54 21.01 7.41 -6.42
N GLU A 55 21.26 8.15 -7.52
CA GLU A 55 22.33 7.85 -8.47
C GLU A 55 23.65 7.64 -7.72
N LYS A 56 24.36 6.58 -8.11
CA LYS A 56 25.81 6.56 -8.04
C LYS A 56 26.38 7.42 -9.15
#